data_AF-A0A849KBJ5-F1
#
_entry.id   AF-A0A849KBJ5-F1
#
_cell.length_a   1.000
_cell.length_b   1.000
_cell.length_c   1.000
_cell.angle_alpha   90.00
_cell.angle_beta   90.00
_cell.angle_gamma   90.00
#
_symmetry.space_group_name_H-M   'P 1'
#
loop_
_entity.id
_entity.type
_entity.pdbx_description
1 polymer ?
#
loop_
_entity_poly.entity_id
_entity_poly.type
_entity_poly.pdbx_seq_one_letter_code
_entity_poly.pdbx_strand_id
1 'polypeptide(L)'
;MSALRAGAALVLGTLAGAACAQSLQDYRNATTGGPMKPGIYGRIVIKGKAAPPPVIYPNPVLAGEKLVPAGVQPVYLYVPPGQVRKWKQHCAKWSACEEPVLFVRVDDSPSRWGQWRQLREPQVALQERD
;
A
#
# COMPACT_ATOMS: atom_id res chain seq x y z
N MET A 1 -9.66 -67.25 28.56
CA MET A 1 -9.08 -65.90 28.73
C MET A 1 -8.27 -65.61 27.48
N SER A 2 -8.68 -64.63 26.67
CA SER A 2 -7.84 -63.81 25.78
C SER A 2 -8.70 -63.19 24.68
N ALA A 3 -8.87 -61.88 24.78
CA ALA A 3 -9.60 -61.03 23.85
C ALA A 3 -8.71 -60.70 22.65
N LEU A 4 -9.22 -60.80 21.43
CA LEU A 4 -8.65 -60.11 20.29
C LEU A 4 -9.45 -58.83 20.02
N ARG A 5 -8.88 -57.70 20.42
CA ARG A 5 -9.25 -56.37 19.91
C ARG A 5 -8.17 -55.97 18.92
N ALA A 6 -8.52 -55.83 17.64
CA ALA A 6 -7.68 -55.19 16.65
C ALA A 6 -8.57 -54.30 15.77
N GLY A 7 -8.83 -53.08 16.24
CA GLY A 7 -9.40 -52.02 15.42
C GLY A 7 -8.30 -51.02 15.10
N ALA A 8 -7.72 -51.12 13.90
CA ALA A 8 -6.79 -50.11 13.38
C ALA A 8 -7.54 -49.26 12.35
N ALA A 9 -8.10 -48.14 12.79
CA ALA A 9 -8.62 -47.10 11.90
C ALA A 9 -7.48 -46.13 11.57
N LEU A 10 -6.86 -46.29 10.40
CA LEU A 10 -5.93 -45.31 9.84
C LEU A 10 -6.72 -44.14 9.28
N VAL A 11 -6.83 -43.06 10.04
CA VAL A 11 -7.31 -41.76 9.56
C VAL A 11 -6.10 -41.03 8.97
N LEU A 12 -5.95 -41.07 7.65
CA LEU A 12 -4.95 -40.25 6.95
C LEU A 12 -5.52 -38.85 6.74
N GLY A 13 -4.89 -37.89 7.42
CA GLY A 13 -5.33 -36.51 7.55
C GLY A 13 -5.45 -35.75 6.23
N THR A 14 -6.46 -34.88 6.19
CA THR A 14 -6.69 -33.90 5.13
C THR A 14 -5.51 -32.93 5.03
N LEU A 15 -4.94 -32.80 3.83
CA LEU A 15 -4.02 -31.71 3.50
C LEU A 15 -4.80 -30.39 3.53
N ALA A 16 -4.71 -29.67 4.65
CA ALA A 16 -5.20 -28.31 4.76
C ALA A 16 -4.36 -27.43 3.81
N GLY A 17 -4.93 -27.07 2.67
CA GLY A 17 -4.32 -26.12 1.73
C GLY A 17 -4.11 -24.78 2.42
N ALA A 18 -2.87 -24.29 2.40
CA ALA A 18 -2.56 -22.92 2.77
C ALA A 18 -3.25 -21.97 1.78
N ALA A 19 -4.43 -21.47 2.15
CA ALA A 19 -4.98 -20.29 1.51
C ALA A 19 -4.08 -19.11 1.85
N CYS A 20 -3.06 -18.84 1.03
CA CYS A 20 -2.43 -17.53 1.03
C CYS A 20 -3.53 -16.52 0.73
N ALA A 21 -3.91 -15.71 1.72
CA ALA A 21 -4.76 -14.55 1.54
C ALA A 21 -4.07 -13.63 0.54
N GLN A 22 -4.44 -13.73 -0.73
CA GLN A 22 -4.03 -12.76 -1.72
C GLN A 22 -4.83 -11.50 -1.41
N SER A 23 -4.18 -10.53 -0.76
CA SER A 23 -4.71 -9.18 -0.71
C SER A 23 -4.90 -8.75 -2.17
N LEU A 24 -6.14 -8.68 -2.63
CA LEU A 24 -6.49 -8.03 -3.89
C LEU A 24 -6.19 -6.54 -3.68
N GLN A 25 -4.92 -6.17 -3.90
CA GLN A 25 -4.53 -4.78 -3.93
C GLN A 25 -5.26 -4.20 -5.14
N ASP A 26 -6.35 -3.48 -4.94
CA ASP A 26 -7.13 -2.90 -6.04
C ASP A 26 -6.52 -1.60 -6.57
N TYR A 27 -5.32 -1.27 -6.10
CA TYR A 27 -4.47 -0.24 -6.68
C TYR A 27 -3.27 -0.84 -7.43
N ARG A 28 -2.86 -0.16 -8.50
CA ARG A 28 -1.81 -0.60 -9.43
C ARG A 28 -0.93 0.57 -9.83
N ASN A 29 0.33 0.29 -10.16
CA ASN A 29 1.19 1.30 -10.78
C ASN A 29 0.68 1.57 -12.20
N ALA A 30 0.43 2.84 -12.55
CA ALA A 30 -0.10 3.24 -13.85
C ALA A 30 0.83 2.87 -15.02
N THR A 31 2.14 2.94 -14.80
CA THR A 31 3.17 2.66 -15.81
C THR A 31 3.28 1.16 -16.08
N THR A 32 3.25 0.33 -15.03
CA THR A 32 3.46 -1.13 -15.16
C THR A 32 2.15 -1.91 -15.28
N GLY A 33 1.01 -1.34 -14.87
CA GLY A 33 -0.29 -2.02 -14.80
C GLY A 33 -0.38 -3.13 -13.74
N GLY A 34 0.75 -3.51 -13.14
CA GLY A 34 0.90 -4.56 -12.13
C GLY A 34 0.87 -4.07 -10.68
N PRO A 35 1.02 -4.98 -9.71
CA PRO A 35 1.09 -4.64 -8.30
C PRO A 35 2.26 -3.69 -8.01
N MET A 36 2.14 -2.90 -6.95
CA MET A 36 3.23 -2.01 -6.55
C MET A 36 4.45 -2.81 -6.11
N LYS A 37 5.64 -2.37 -6.54
CA LYS A 37 6.93 -2.98 -6.18
C LYS A 37 7.93 -1.90 -5.78
N PRO A 38 8.78 -2.15 -4.78
CA PRO A 38 9.88 -1.25 -4.44
C PRO A 38 10.74 -0.90 -5.66
N GLY A 39 11.10 0.38 -5.77
CA GLY A 39 11.95 0.88 -6.87
C GLY A 39 11.21 1.16 -8.18
N ILE A 40 9.96 0.71 -8.34
CA ILE A 40 9.11 1.04 -9.50
C ILE A 40 8.21 2.23 -9.14
N TYR A 41 8.73 3.42 -9.38
CA TYR A 41 8.03 4.68 -9.10
C TYR A 41 6.96 4.99 -10.15
N GLY A 42 5.97 5.81 -9.81
CA GLY A 42 4.88 6.10 -10.72
C GLY A 42 3.64 6.65 -10.05
N ARG A 43 2.67 7.01 -10.90
CA ARG A 43 1.30 7.28 -10.47
C ARG A 43 0.62 5.97 -10.11
N ILE A 44 -0.22 6.02 -9.08
CA ILE A 44 -0.99 4.88 -8.61
C ILE A 44 -2.45 5.10 -9.00
N VAL A 45 -3.05 4.09 -9.62
CA VAL A 45 -4.47 4.07 -9.97
C VAL A 45 -5.16 3.17 -8.97
N ILE A 46 -6.23 3.67 -8.36
CA ILE A 46 -7.10 2.93 -7.44
C ILE A 46 -8.35 2.53 -8.22
N LYS A 47 -8.71 1.24 -8.23
CA LYS A 47 -9.90 0.75 -8.93
C LYS A 47 -11.13 0.78 -8.03
N GLY A 48 -12.25 1.26 -8.57
CA GLY A 48 -13.56 1.17 -7.92
C GLY A 48 -13.60 1.84 -6.55
N LYS A 49 -14.22 1.15 -5.58
CA LYS A 49 -14.35 1.59 -4.17
C LYS A 49 -13.33 0.91 -3.26
N ALA A 50 -12.16 0.58 -3.78
CA ALA A 50 -11.12 -0.04 -3.01
C ALA A 50 -10.63 0.86 -1.87
N ALA A 51 -10.13 0.23 -0.80
CA ALA A 51 -9.43 0.94 0.24
C ALA A 51 -8.23 1.71 -0.36
N PRO A 52 -8.02 2.98 0.03
CA PRO A 52 -6.89 3.74 -0.45
C PRO A 52 -5.57 3.09 -0.03
N PRO A 53 -4.51 3.21 -0.85
CA PRO A 53 -3.21 2.68 -0.49
C PRO A 53 -2.67 3.38 0.77
N PRO A 54 -1.80 2.71 1.54
CA PRO A 54 -1.12 3.35 2.66
C PRO A 54 -0.27 4.52 2.16
N VAL A 55 -0.30 5.62 2.89
CA VAL A 55 0.38 6.87 2.50
C VAL A 55 1.48 7.24 3.49
N ILE A 56 2.37 8.12 3.08
CA ILE A 56 3.42 8.68 3.93
C ILE A 56 2.82 9.66 4.94
N TYR A 57 1.98 10.57 4.46
CA TYR A 57 1.25 11.55 5.24
C TYR A 57 -0.23 11.53 4.83
N PRO A 58 -1.16 11.66 5.79
CA PRO A 58 -2.59 11.70 5.49
C PRO A 58 -3.01 13.02 4.83
N ASN A 59 -2.26 14.10 5.06
CA ASN A 59 -2.52 15.40 4.45
C ASN A 59 -1.83 15.48 3.08
N PRO A 60 -2.55 15.85 2.00
CA PRO A 60 -1.94 16.05 0.69
C PRO A 60 -0.87 17.13 0.70
N VAL A 61 0.23 16.88 0.01
CA VAL A 61 1.35 17.81 -0.13
C VAL A 61 1.24 18.57 -1.44
N LEU A 62 1.35 19.91 -1.36
CA LEU A 62 1.41 20.80 -2.51
C LEU A 62 2.87 21.21 -2.78
N ALA A 63 3.24 21.33 -4.05
CA ALA A 63 4.57 21.82 -4.41
C ALA A 63 4.69 23.34 -4.30
N GLY A 64 3.61 24.06 -4.63
CA GLY A 64 3.50 25.51 -4.54
C GLY A 64 2.43 25.96 -3.55
N GLU A 65 2.32 27.27 -3.40
CA GLU A 65 1.33 27.94 -2.52
C GLU A 65 0.03 28.24 -3.26
N LYS A 66 -0.15 27.69 -4.47
CA LYS A 66 -1.35 27.92 -5.27
C LYS A 66 -2.55 27.43 -4.48
N LEU A 67 -3.58 28.28 -4.36
CA LEU A 67 -4.85 27.87 -3.81
C LEU A 67 -5.44 26.79 -4.71
N VAL A 68 -5.62 25.60 -4.14
CA VAL A 68 -6.34 24.51 -4.78
C VAL A 68 -7.83 24.66 -4.41
N PRO A 69 -8.75 24.71 -5.39
CA PRO A 69 -10.17 24.75 -5.10
C PRO A 69 -10.61 23.61 -4.18
N ALA A 70 -11.62 23.87 -3.34
CA ALA A 70 -12.24 22.82 -2.55
C ALA A 70 -12.81 21.72 -3.46
N GLY A 71 -12.59 20.45 -3.11
CA GLY A 71 -13.09 19.29 -3.86
C GLY A 71 -12.15 18.73 -4.92
N VAL A 72 -10.95 19.30 -5.12
CA VAL A 72 -9.93 18.66 -5.96
C VAL A 72 -9.40 17.40 -5.27
N GLN A 73 -9.55 16.26 -5.94
CA GLN A 73 -9.10 14.98 -5.40
C GLN A 73 -7.57 14.84 -5.54
N PRO A 74 -6.85 14.46 -4.47
CA PRO A 74 -5.42 14.21 -4.55
C PRO A 74 -5.02 13.11 -5.53
N VAL A 75 -3.84 13.30 -6.11
CA VAL A 75 -3.17 12.29 -6.92
C VAL A 75 -2.30 11.41 -6.04
N TYR A 76 -2.36 10.09 -6.27
CA TYR A 76 -1.55 9.12 -5.56
C TYR A 76 -0.25 8.86 -6.32
N LEU A 77 0.89 9.14 -5.71
CA LEU A 77 2.20 8.96 -6.33
C LEU A 77 3.14 8.14 -5.43
N TYR A 78 3.79 7.14 -6.01
CA TYR A 78 4.94 6.49 -5.39
C TYR A 78 6.23 7.07 -5.97
N VAL A 79 7.02 7.74 -5.13
CA VAL A 79 8.12 8.63 -5.53
C VAL A 79 9.39 8.26 -4.75
N PRO A 80 10.60 8.43 -5.33
CA PRO A 80 11.85 8.22 -4.60
C PRO A 80 11.90 9.06 -3.30
N PRO A 81 12.32 8.50 -2.15
CA PRO A 81 12.25 9.20 -0.87
C PRO A 81 12.97 10.56 -0.82
N GLY A 82 14.06 10.72 -1.57
CA GLY A 82 14.77 11.99 -1.68
C GLY A 82 13.96 13.09 -2.37
N GLN A 83 13.14 12.72 -3.36
CA GLN A 83 12.29 13.66 -4.08
C GLN A 83 11.07 14.07 -3.25
N VAL A 84 10.50 13.15 -2.45
CA VAL A 84 9.42 13.48 -1.50
C VAL A 84 9.86 14.61 -0.55
N ARG A 85 11.08 14.54 -0.01
CA ARG A 85 11.63 15.59 0.89
C ARG A 85 11.85 16.93 0.20
N LYS A 86 12.05 16.92 -1.11
CA LYS A 86 12.34 18.10 -1.93
C LYS A 86 11.24 18.29 -2.98
N TRP A 87 9.99 18.06 -2.60
CA TRP A 87 8.89 17.93 -3.55
C TRP A 87 8.77 19.10 -4.51
N LYS A 88 8.86 20.34 -3.98
CA LYS A 88 8.84 21.57 -4.78
C LYS A 88 9.85 21.60 -5.94
N GLN A 89 11.00 20.94 -5.80
CA GLN A 89 12.06 20.88 -6.82
C GLN A 89 11.83 19.76 -7.84
N HIS A 90 11.00 18.76 -7.53
CA HIS A 90 10.84 17.55 -8.34
C HIS A 90 9.44 17.35 -8.89
N CYS A 91 8.45 18.17 -8.49
CA CYS A 91 7.05 18.02 -8.91
C CYS A 91 6.87 17.98 -10.44
N ALA A 92 7.71 18.71 -11.18
CA ALA A 92 7.62 18.81 -12.64
C ALA A 92 7.85 17.45 -13.32
N LYS A 93 8.75 16.62 -12.76
CA LYS A 93 9.01 15.26 -13.27
C LYS A 93 7.76 14.37 -13.26
N TRP A 94 6.81 14.68 -12.39
CA TRP A 94 5.59 13.91 -12.16
C TRP A 94 4.34 14.60 -12.70
N SER A 95 4.48 15.76 -13.35
CA SER A 95 3.36 16.60 -13.80
C SER A 95 2.35 16.89 -12.68
N ALA A 96 2.86 17.18 -11.47
CA ALA A 96 2.04 17.30 -10.26
C ALA A 96 2.42 18.53 -9.42
N CYS A 97 2.89 19.61 -10.06
CA CYS A 97 3.23 20.85 -9.35
C CYS A 97 2.01 21.61 -8.84
N GLU A 98 0.87 21.49 -9.53
CA GLU A 98 -0.37 22.19 -9.21
C GLU A 98 -1.42 21.26 -8.59
N GLU A 99 -1.03 20.03 -8.26
CA GLU A 99 -1.93 18.98 -7.78
C GLU A 99 -1.66 18.68 -6.30
N PRO A 100 -2.70 18.44 -5.48
CA PRO A 100 -2.52 17.87 -4.15
C PRO A 100 -2.02 16.43 -4.29
N VAL A 101 -0.87 16.11 -3.66
CA VAL A 101 -0.25 14.78 -3.78
C VAL A 101 -0.32 14.00 -2.47
N LEU A 102 -0.84 12.78 -2.54
CA LEU A 102 -0.67 11.77 -1.51
C LEU A 102 0.45 10.82 -1.91
N PHE A 103 1.53 10.81 -1.13
CA PHE A 103 2.65 9.91 -1.39
C PHE A 103 2.35 8.52 -0.88
N VAL A 104 2.27 7.57 -1.80
CA VAL A 104 1.98 6.17 -1.49
C VAL A 104 3.23 5.48 -0.95
N ARG A 105 3.02 4.60 0.03
CA ARG A 105 4.04 3.73 0.59
C ARG A 105 3.97 2.36 -0.06
N VAL A 106 5.13 1.84 -0.46
CA VAL A 106 5.31 0.44 -0.84
C VAL A 106 6.22 -0.20 0.20
N ASP A 107 5.78 -1.33 0.75
CA ASP A 107 6.53 -2.07 1.75
C ASP A 107 7.89 -2.49 1.20
N ASP A 108 8.92 -2.46 2.05
CA ASP A 108 10.34 -2.68 1.69
C ASP A 108 10.95 -1.64 0.73
N SER A 109 10.30 -0.50 0.50
CA SER A 109 10.90 0.63 -0.20
C SER A 109 12.16 1.12 0.55
N PRO A 110 13.34 1.14 -0.11
CA PRO A 110 14.60 1.53 0.54
C PRO A 110 14.49 3.00 0.93
N SER A 111 14.27 3.23 2.21
CA SER A 111 14.07 4.58 2.71
C SER A 111 15.00 4.76 3.90
N ARG A 112 15.79 5.83 3.86
CA ARG A 112 16.61 6.36 4.95
C ARG A 112 15.77 6.87 6.14
N TRP A 113 14.54 6.40 6.27
CA TRP A 113 13.47 6.89 7.13
C TRP A 113 13.09 5.79 8.10
N GLY A 114 14.04 5.40 8.97
CA GLY A 114 13.99 4.20 9.83
C GLY A 114 12.79 4.03 10.79
N GLN A 115 11.74 4.84 10.70
CA GLN A 115 10.57 4.82 11.58
C GLN A 115 9.23 4.56 10.87
N TRP A 116 9.18 4.26 9.58
CA TRP A 116 7.91 4.12 8.88
C TRP A 116 6.92 3.07 9.41
N ARG A 117 7.40 2.01 10.08
CA ARG A 117 6.52 1.05 10.76
C ARG A 117 5.61 1.73 11.78
N GLN A 118 6.10 2.76 12.47
CA GLN A 118 5.35 3.48 13.50
C GLN A 118 4.22 4.35 12.92
N LEU A 119 4.27 4.75 11.64
CA LEU A 119 3.14 5.44 10.99
C LEU A 119 2.12 4.46 10.39
N ARG A 120 2.51 3.20 10.16
CA ARG A 120 1.61 2.14 9.70
C ARG A 120 0.60 1.77 10.79
N GLU A 121 1.06 1.62 12.03
CA GLU A 121 0.22 1.18 13.15
C GLU A 121 -1.00 2.10 13.40
N PRO A 122 -0.86 3.44 13.44
CA PRO A 122 -2.02 4.34 13.57
C PRO A 122 -3.01 4.20 12.42
N GLN A 123 -2.53 4.04 11.18
CA GLN A 123 -3.42 3.98 10.00
C GLN A 123 -4.18 2.65 9.94
N VAL A 124 -3.53 1.53 10.27
CA VAL A 124 -4.18 0.21 10.36
C VAL A 124 -5.20 0.20 11.52
N ALA A 125 -4.83 0.73 12.68
CA ALA A 125 -5.73 0.80 13.83
C ALA A 125 -6.96 1.70 13.59
N LEU A 126 -6.85 2.73 12.74
CA LEU A 126 -8.01 3.52 12.32
C LEU A 126 -8.91 2.73 11.37
N GLN A 127 -8.33 1.93 10.48
CA GLN A 127 -9.06 1.14 9.49
C GLN A 127 -9.75 -0.11 10.08
N GLU A 128 -9.28 -0.60 11.23
CA GLU A 128 -9.88 -1.73 11.97
C GLU A 128 -11.02 -1.31 12.92
N ARG A 129 -11.25 0.00 13.10
CA ARG A 129 -12.33 0.53 13.94
C ARG A 129 -13.63 0.81 13.19
N ASP A 130 -13.62 0.65 11.87
CA ASP A 130 -14.76 0.77 10.96
C ASP A 130 -15.24 -0.62 10.50
#